data_AF-A0A5N5KSN8-F1
#
_entry.id   AF-A0A5N5KSN8-F1
#
_cell.length_a   1.000
_cell.length_b   1.000
_cell.length_c   1.000
_cell.angle_alpha   90.00
_cell.angle_beta   90.00
_cell.angle_gamma   90.00
#
_symmetry.space_group_name_H-M   'P 1'
#
loop_
_entity.id
_entity.type
_entity.pdbx_description
1 polymer ?
#
loop_
_entity_poly.entity_id
_entity_poly.type
_entity_poly.pdbx_seq_one_letter_code
_entity_poly.pdbx_strand_id
1 'polypeptide(L)'
;MIKVMITDTIHAASHSVDTIQALLIMCLWPFKTAHLSDDSSQFYCSIATQMGLQLGLHRPNQPYWPLRHGSLNVKPSRGAVLHTGHTNLLAAFDSPAIDPVLSQLCRIYYLLMQLLWEISANAPTPTGLVEPSARLVLVREYREQWTRLEEQYLTQANDVVKISLLYSRLQLYSFALLDDVPVSEDRLDLVREAEATACELIELTYGMNLSIASIHTRRAMCYAAFVLVRLLQLPYYVQRELLHDSVEHVRQSLSTAISAPDDINRKAYMILQDLPYFEDKPRSPPILSRMGDSIFYDALRVYWEHCLDRQLPQEYLDFDGFDWGALGL
;
A
#
# COMPACT_ATOMS: atom_id res chain seq x y z
N MET A 1 -30.44 -24.91 17.05
CA MET A 1 -30.64 -23.46 17.27
C MET A 1 -29.38 -22.67 16.93
N ILE A 2 -28.25 -22.87 17.62
CA ILE A 2 -26.97 -22.18 17.32
C ILE A 2 -26.50 -22.43 15.88
N LYS A 3 -26.52 -23.69 15.39
CA LYS A 3 -26.17 -24.01 14.00
C LYS A 3 -27.03 -23.24 12.98
N VAL A 4 -28.33 -23.10 13.23
CA VAL A 4 -29.26 -22.41 12.32
C VAL A 4 -28.99 -20.91 12.32
N MET A 5 -28.78 -20.29 13.49
CA MET A 5 -28.40 -18.86 13.57
C MET A 5 -27.05 -18.58 12.90
N ILE A 6 -26.07 -19.48 13.05
CA ILE A 6 -24.77 -19.37 12.36
C ILE A 6 -24.94 -19.53 10.85
N THR A 7 -25.74 -20.50 10.40
CA THR A 7 -26.05 -20.70 8.97
C THR A 7 -26.73 -19.46 8.40
N ASP A 8 -27.70 -18.87 9.09
CA ASP A 8 -28.40 -17.67 8.62
C ASP A 8 -27.48 -16.44 8.63
N THR A 9 -26.55 -16.32 9.58
CA THR A 9 -25.62 -15.17 9.65
C THR A 9 -24.47 -15.29 8.64
N ILE A 10 -23.93 -16.50 8.45
CA ILE A 10 -22.79 -16.77 7.54
C ILE A 10 -23.25 -16.94 6.09
N HIS A 11 -24.44 -17.50 5.84
CA HIS A 11 -24.95 -17.71 4.47
C HIS A 11 -25.91 -16.60 3.99
N ALA A 12 -26.34 -15.67 4.84
CA ALA A 12 -27.07 -14.47 4.37
C ALA A 12 -26.15 -13.41 3.75
N ALA A 13 -24.84 -13.47 4.01
CA ALA A 13 -23.89 -12.58 3.35
C ALA A 13 -23.81 -12.96 1.86
N SER A 14 -24.43 -12.16 0.99
CA SER A 14 -24.26 -12.32 -0.45
C SER A 14 -22.76 -12.22 -0.78
N HIS A 15 -22.17 -13.37 -1.14
CA HIS A 15 -20.80 -13.43 -1.63
C HIS A 15 -20.75 -12.74 -3.00
N SER A 16 -20.42 -11.46 -3.00
CA SER A 16 -20.21 -10.66 -4.20
C SER A 16 -18.82 -10.04 -4.16
N VAL A 17 -18.32 -9.68 -5.34
CA VAL A 17 -17.08 -8.92 -5.46
C VAL A 17 -17.20 -7.59 -4.71
N ASP A 18 -18.38 -6.96 -4.73
CA ASP A 18 -18.65 -5.70 -4.03
C ASP A 18 -18.50 -5.84 -2.51
N THR A 19 -18.95 -6.96 -1.91
CA THR A 19 -18.78 -7.22 -0.47
C THR A 19 -17.31 -7.47 -0.11
N ILE A 20 -16.57 -8.17 -0.98
CA ILE A 20 -15.12 -8.37 -0.81
C ILE A 20 -14.40 -7.02 -0.87
N GLN A 21 -14.72 -6.18 -1.85
CA GLN A 21 -14.16 -4.84 -1.97
C GLN A 21 -14.50 -3.97 -0.76
N ALA A 22 -15.75 -4.00 -0.28
CA ALA A 22 -16.15 -3.29 0.92
C ALA A 22 -15.37 -3.76 2.15
N LEU A 23 -15.19 -5.08 2.34
CA LEU A 23 -14.38 -5.62 3.44
C LEU A 23 -12.91 -5.19 3.33
N LEU A 24 -12.32 -5.23 2.14
CA LEU A 24 -10.94 -4.77 1.91
C LEU A 24 -10.79 -3.27 2.13
N ILE A 25 -11.80 -2.46 1.77
CA ILE A 25 -11.86 -1.03 2.10
C ILE A 25 -11.94 -0.84 3.63
N MET A 26 -12.73 -1.67 4.33
CA MET A 26 -12.78 -1.66 5.80
C MET A 26 -11.45 -2.08 6.43
N CYS A 27 -10.65 -2.95 5.80
CA CYS A 27 -9.27 -3.23 6.24
C CYS A 27 -8.34 -2.02 6.13
N LEU A 28 -8.66 -1.07 5.25
CA LEU A 28 -7.94 0.19 5.10
C LEU A 28 -8.48 1.28 6.06
N TRP A 29 -9.52 0.96 6.83
CA TRP A 29 -10.20 1.83 7.78
C TRP A 29 -10.07 1.28 9.21
N PRO A 30 -9.04 1.68 9.97
CA PRO A 30 -8.91 1.24 11.34
C PRO A 30 -10.03 1.89 12.16
N PHE A 31 -10.87 1.08 12.81
CA PHE A 31 -11.70 1.60 13.89
C PHE A 31 -10.79 2.17 14.99
N LYS A 32 -11.27 3.16 15.76
CA LYS A 32 -10.53 3.62 16.95
C LYS A 32 -10.42 2.45 17.93
N THR A 33 -9.27 1.80 17.95
CA THR A 33 -8.98 0.68 18.83
C THR A 33 -8.03 1.12 19.93
N ALA A 34 -8.25 0.65 21.15
CA ALA A 34 -7.38 0.96 22.29
C ALA A 34 -6.09 0.12 22.24
N HIS A 35 -6.15 -1.07 21.64
CA HIS A 35 -5.04 -2.00 21.48
C HIS A 35 -5.01 -2.61 20.08
N LEU A 36 -3.82 -3.02 19.63
CA LEU A 36 -3.62 -3.70 18.33
C LEU A 36 -4.41 -5.01 18.24
N SER A 37 -4.60 -5.71 19.36
CA SER A 37 -5.43 -6.93 19.44
C SER A 37 -6.91 -6.70 19.14
N ASP A 38 -7.36 -5.44 19.19
CA ASP A 38 -8.75 -5.07 18.94
C ASP A 38 -8.97 -4.67 17.46
N ASP A 39 -7.91 -4.66 16.64
CA ASP A 39 -7.97 -4.37 15.22
C ASP A 39 -8.60 -5.53 14.44
N SER A 40 -9.77 -5.27 13.86
CA SER A 40 -10.56 -6.23 13.09
C SER A 40 -10.14 -6.33 11.62
N SER A 41 -9.15 -5.57 11.15
CA SER A 41 -8.68 -5.59 9.76
C SER A 41 -8.21 -6.98 9.33
N GLN A 42 -7.50 -7.72 10.18
CA GLN A 42 -7.09 -9.10 9.90
C GLN A 42 -8.30 -10.04 9.70
N PHE A 43 -9.38 -9.82 10.45
CA PHE A 43 -10.62 -10.58 10.31
C PHE A 43 -11.34 -10.23 9.00
N TYR A 44 -11.39 -8.96 8.62
CA TYR A 44 -11.93 -8.51 7.35
C TYR A 44 -11.12 -9.05 6.15
N CYS A 45 -9.78 -9.02 6.21
CA CYS A 45 -8.89 -9.62 5.21
C CYS A 45 -9.14 -11.12 5.07
N SER A 46 -9.30 -11.83 6.19
CA SER A 46 -9.55 -13.28 6.21
C SER A 46 -10.89 -13.63 5.58
N ILE A 47 -11.95 -12.86 5.88
CA ILE A 47 -13.27 -13.05 5.26
C ILE A 47 -13.20 -12.71 3.77
N ALA A 48 -12.59 -11.59 3.40
CA ALA A 48 -12.43 -11.18 1.99
C ALA A 48 -11.67 -12.25 1.17
N THR A 49 -10.60 -12.80 1.74
CA THR A 49 -9.81 -13.88 1.12
C THR A 49 -10.65 -15.14 0.94
N GLN A 50 -11.35 -15.57 2.00
CA GLN A 50 -12.22 -16.75 1.93
C GLN A 50 -13.35 -16.58 0.90
N MET A 51 -13.98 -15.40 0.86
CA MET A 51 -15.00 -15.07 -0.13
C MET A 51 -14.42 -15.05 -1.54
N GLY A 52 -13.21 -14.52 -1.74
CA GLY A 52 -12.51 -14.53 -3.03
C GLY A 52 -12.18 -15.94 -3.52
N LEU A 53 -11.80 -16.84 -2.61
CA LEU A 53 -11.61 -18.26 -2.92
C LEU A 53 -12.92 -18.94 -3.33
N GLN A 54 -14.00 -18.69 -2.60
CA GLN A 54 -15.34 -19.23 -2.89
C GLN A 54 -15.90 -18.73 -4.23
N LEU A 55 -15.62 -17.48 -4.60
CA LEU A 55 -15.96 -16.91 -5.91
C LEU A 55 -15.01 -17.34 -7.04
N GLY A 56 -13.96 -18.10 -6.74
CA GLY A 56 -13.00 -18.57 -7.73
C GLY A 56 -12.07 -17.49 -8.27
N LEU A 57 -11.94 -16.33 -7.60
CA LEU A 57 -11.11 -15.20 -8.04
C LEU A 57 -9.61 -15.55 -8.15
N HIS A 58 -9.17 -16.59 -7.45
CA HIS A 58 -7.82 -17.17 -7.55
C HIS A 58 -7.51 -17.83 -8.92
N ARG A 59 -8.50 -17.92 -9.82
CA ARG A 59 -8.35 -18.53 -11.16
C ARG A 59 -8.65 -17.51 -12.27
N PRO A 60 -7.70 -16.60 -12.58
CA PRO A 60 -7.93 -15.48 -13.51
C PRO A 60 -8.31 -15.91 -14.94
N ASN A 61 -8.03 -17.17 -15.31
CA ASN A 61 -8.30 -17.73 -16.64
C ASN A 61 -9.64 -18.48 -16.77
N GLN A 62 -10.44 -18.59 -15.70
CA GLN A 62 -11.78 -19.17 -15.77
C GLN A 62 -12.83 -18.04 -15.79
N PRO A 63 -13.70 -17.95 -16.82
CA PRO A 63 -14.75 -16.94 -16.84
C PRO A 63 -15.74 -17.16 -15.71
N TYR A 64 -16.01 -16.10 -14.95
CA TYR A 64 -17.03 -16.05 -13.91
C TYR A 64 -18.40 -16.41 -14.50
N TRP A 65 -18.96 -17.56 -14.11
CA TRP A 65 -20.28 -18.01 -14.53
C TRP A 65 -21.15 -18.23 -13.29
N PRO A 66 -22.26 -17.48 -13.11
CA PRO A 66 -23.26 -17.84 -12.14
C PRO A 66 -24.18 -18.91 -12.77
N LEU A 67 -24.17 -20.14 -12.23
CA LEU A 67 -25.14 -21.15 -12.64
C LEU A 67 -26.53 -20.84 -12.06
N ARG A 68 -27.52 -20.80 -12.97
CA ARG A 68 -29.00 -20.74 -12.83
C ARG A 68 -29.57 -19.31 -12.65
N HIS A 69 -30.40 -18.76 -13.52
CA HIS A 69 -31.47 -19.31 -14.37
C HIS A 69 -31.61 -18.54 -15.70
N GLY A 70 -31.93 -19.26 -16.78
CA GLY A 70 -32.70 -18.73 -17.91
C GLY A 70 -31.96 -17.92 -18.99
N SER A 71 -31.69 -18.57 -20.13
CA SER A 71 -31.67 -18.05 -21.51
C SER A 71 -31.54 -16.53 -21.72
N LEU A 72 -30.41 -16.05 -22.24
CA LEU A 72 -30.32 -15.44 -23.58
C LEU A 72 -28.89 -14.95 -23.87
N ASN A 73 -28.56 -15.12 -25.14
CA ASN A 73 -27.27 -14.97 -25.78
C ASN A 73 -26.88 -13.48 -25.89
N VAL A 74 -26.04 -12.97 -24.98
CA VAL A 74 -25.34 -11.68 -25.16
C VAL A 74 -23.94 -11.82 -24.57
N LYS A 75 -22.90 -11.75 -25.41
CA LYS A 75 -21.53 -11.53 -24.94
C LYS A 75 -21.44 -10.07 -24.44
N PRO A 76 -21.15 -9.79 -23.17
CA PRO A 76 -20.74 -8.46 -22.78
C PRO A 76 -19.24 -8.32 -23.09
N SER A 77 -18.89 -7.31 -23.87
CA SER A 77 -17.54 -6.80 -24.00
C SER A 77 -17.01 -6.45 -22.60
N ARG A 78 -15.93 -7.13 -22.18
CA ARG A 78 -15.31 -7.05 -20.84
C ARG A 78 -14.98 -5.62 -20.35
N GLY A 79 -14.92 -4.63 -21.24
CA GLY A 79 -14.65 -3.23 -20.87
C GLY A 79 -15.87 -2.41 -20.44
N ALA A 80 -17.10 -2.77 -20.82
CA ALA A 80 -18.26 -1.88 -20.61
C ALA A 80 -18.89 -1.99 -19.20
N VAL A 81 -18.82 -3.17 -18.57
CA VAL A 81 -19.51 -3.44 -17.28
C VAL A 81 -18.74 -2.85 -16.09
N LEU A 82 -17.40 -2.82 -16.16
CA LEU A 82 -16.55 -2.24 -15.12
C LEU A 82 -16.69 -0.71 -15.08
N HIS A 83 -16.62 -0.03 -16.23
CA HIS A 83 -16.75 1.43 -16.29
C HIS A 83 -18.08 1.95 -15.72
N THR A 84 -19.20 1.26 -15.95
CA THR A 84 -20.51 1.68 -15.41
C THR A 84 -20.68 1.44 -13.90
N GLY A 85 -20.01 0.43 -13.34
CA GLY A 85 -20.04 0.16 -11.90
C GLY A 85 -19.26 1.20 -11.10
N HIS A 86 -18.13 1.65 -11.64
CA HIS A 86 -17.25 2.63 -11.01
C HIS A 86 -17.86 4.03 -10.88
N THR A 87 -18.57 4.51 -11.92
CA THR A 87 -19.25 5.81 -11.87
C THR A 87 -20.39 5.82 -10.85
N ASN A 88 -21.10 4.71 -10.71
CA ASN A 88 -22.19 4.59 -9.74
C ASN A 88 -21.67 4.53 -8.30
N LEU A 89 -20.53 3.87 -8.07
CA LEU A 89 -19.88 3.83 -6.76
C LEU A 89 -19.36 5.21 -6.35
N LEU A 90 -18.68 5.92 -7.25
CA LEU A 90 -18.18 7.27 -6.97
C LEU A 90 -19.32 8.28 -6.75
N ALA A 91 -20.42 8.15 -7.49
CA ALA A 91 -21.62 8.98 -7.27
C ALA A 91 -22.30 8.67 -5.93
N ALA A 92 -22.22 7.41 -5.45
CA ALA A 92 -22.76 7.06 -4.14
C ALA A 92 -22.03 7.80 -3.01
N PHE A 93 -20.73 8.07 -3.16
CA PHE A 93 -19.91 8.82 -2.19
C PHE A 93 -20.27 10.30 -2.09
N ASP A 94 -21.07 10.85 -3.01
CA ASP A 94 -21.62 12.21 -2.92
C ASP A 94 -22.90 12.27 -2.07
N SER A 95 -23.40 11.13 -1.60
CA SER A 95 -24.56 11.07 -0.71
C SER A 95 -24.23 11.73 0.64
N PRO A 96 -25.05 12.69 1.12
CA PRO A 96 -24.84 13.32 2.42
C PRO A 96 -25.05 12.36 3.60
N ALA A 97 -25.57 11.16 3.34
CA ALA A 97 -25.72 10.11 4.36
C ALA A 97 -24.39 9.38 4.65
N ILE A 98 -23.38 9.53 3.80
CA ILE A 98 -22.06 8.91 3.99
C ILE A 98 -21.16 9.87 4.76
N ASP A 99 -20.43 9.33 5.72
CA ASP A 99 -19.44 10.11 6.47
C ASP A 99 -18.42 10.78 5.53
N PRO A 100 -18.14 12.09 5.66
CA PRO A 100 -17.25 12.79 4.75
C PRO A 100 -15.84 12.21 4.71
N VAL A 101 -15.29 11.78 5.85
CA VAL A 101 -13.94 11.19 5.93
C VAL A 101 -13.95 9.84 5.21
N LEU A 102 -15.01 9.05 5.34
CA LEU A 102 -15.20 7.80 4.62
C LEU A 102 -15.28 8.01 3.11
N SER A 103 -16.06 8.97 2.65
CA SER A 103 -16.15 9.35 1.23
C SER A 103 -14.77 9.72 0.68
N GLN A 104 -14.01 10.54 1.41
CA GLN A 104 -12.66 10.97 1.03
C GLN A 104 -11.69 9.79 0.93
N LEU A 105 -11.60 8.93 1.96
CA LEU A 105 -10.71 7.77 1.92
C LEU A 105 -11.09 6.78 0.81
N CYS A 106 -12.37 6.52 0.61
CA CYS A 106 -12.82 5.65 -0.48
C CYS A 106 -12.40 6.18 -1.85
N ARG A 107 -12.47 7.50 -2.09
CA ARG A 107 -12.01 8.11 -3.34
C ARG A 107 -10.50 7.98 -3.52
N ILE A 108 -9.73 8.18 -2.46
CA ILE A 108 -8.27 7.97 -2.46
C ILE A 108 -7.97 6.52 -2.84
N TYR A 109 -8.46 5.55 -2.08
CA TYR A 109 -8.15 4.16 -2.32
C TYR A 109 -8.71 3.64 -3.64
N TYR A 110 -9.84 4.17 -4.12
CA TYR A 110 -10.33 3.87 -5.46
C TYR A 110 -9.30 4.25 -6.53
N LEU A 111 -8.78 5.48 -6.48
CA LEU A 111 -7.80 5.96 -7.45
C LEU A 111 -6.48 5.18 -7.36
N LEU A 112 -6.04 4.86 -6.13
CA LEU A 112 -4.88 3.98 -5.90
C LEU A 112 -5.09 2.59 -6.51
N MET A 113 -6.28 2.00 -6.36
CA MET A 113 -6.58 0.69 -6.94
C MET A 113 -6.57 0.71 -8.46
N GLN A 114 -7.10 1.77 -9.10
CA GLN A 114 -7.03 1.93 -10.56
C GLN A 114 -5.58 2.00 -11.04
N LEU A 115 -4.76 2.82 -10.36
CA LEU A 115 -3.33 2.92 -10.63
C LEU A 115 -2.64 1.55 -10.57
N LEU A 116 -2.80 0.85 -9.43
CA LEU A 116 -2.14 -0.44 -9.22
C LEU A 116 -2.58 -1.46 -10.27
N TRP A 117 -3.85 -1.45 -10.67
CA TRP A 117 -4.37 -2.32 -11.71
C TRP A 117 -3.73 -2.04 -13.08
N GLU A 118 -3.65 -0.77 -13.48
CA GLU A 118 -3.11 -0.38 -14.79
C GLU A 118 -1.60 -0.57 -14.88
N ILE A 119 -0.86 -0.20 -13.83
CA ILE A 119 0.59 -0.39 -13.79
C ILE A 119 0.95 -1.89 -13.70
N SER A 120 0.14 -2.70 -13.05
CA SER A 120 0.35 -4.15 -12.86
C SER A 120 -0.33 -5.03 -13.91
N ALA A 121 -0.57 -4.50 -15.12
CA ALA A 121 -1.37 -5.13 -16.17
C ALA A 121 -0.78 -6.42 -16.80
N ASN A 122 0.05 -7.18 -16.07
CA ASN A 122 0.72 -8.40 -16.52
C ASN A 122 1.49 -8.20 -17.83
N ALA A 123 2.23 -7.11 -17.94
CA ALA A 123 3.03 -6.85 -19.11
C ALA A 123 4.11 -7.94 -19.28
N PRO A 124 4.64 -8.17 -20.50
CA PRO A 124 5.68 -9.15 -20.76
C PRO A 124 7.08 -8.72 -20.27
N THR A 125 7.14 -7.97 -19.15
CA THR A 125 8.36 -7.58 -18.47
C THR A 125 8.70 -8.58 -17.36
N PRO A 126 9.96 -8.66 -16.90
CA PRO A 126 10.32 -9.53 -15.78
C PRO A 126 9.50 -9.27 -14.50
N THR A 127 9.17 -8.01 -14.21
CA THR A 127 8.34 -7.60 -13.07
C THR A 127 6.85 -7.84 -13.30
N GLY A 128 6.41 -7.96 -14.55
CA GLY A 128 5.01 -7.94 -14.95
C GLY A 128 4.36 -6.54 -14.89
N LEU A 129 5.16 -5.50 -14.65
CA LEU A 129 4.76 -4.09 -14.71
C LEU A 129 4.82 -3.58 -16.14
N VAL A 130 3.99 -2.57 -16.46
CA VAL A 130 4.08 -1.84 -17.72
C VAL A 130 5.52 -1.35 -17.98
N GLU A 131 5.91 -1.36 -19.26
CA GLU A 131 7.23 -0.91 -19.75
C GLU A 131 7.63 0.44 -19.15
N PRO A 132 8.91 0.66 -18.80
CA PRO A 132 9.32 1.82 -18.00
C PRO A 132 8.90 3.18 -18.58
N SER A 133 8.95 3.36 -19.89
CA SER A 133 8.54 4.61 -20.55
C SER A 133 7.04 4.87 -20.44
N ALA A 134 6.21 3.84 -20.69
CA ALA A 134 4.76 3.93 -20.54
C ALA A 134 4.35 4.06 -19.07
N ARG A 135 5.11 3.45 -18.15
CA ARG A 135 4.92 3.60 -16.70
C ARG A 135 5.11 5.05 -16.25
N LEU A 136 6.14 5.74 -16.75
CA LEU A 136 6.34 7.17 -16.46
C LEU A 136 5.19 8.04 -16.96
N VAL A 137 4.60 7.71 -18.12
CA VAL A 137 3.39 8.40 -18.63
C VAL A 137 2.23 8.21 -17.66
N LEU A 138 1.93 6.96 -17.27
CA LEU A 138 0.87 6.65 -16.30
C LEU A 138 1.11 7.37 -14.97
N VAL A 139 2.35 7.37 -14.46
CA VAL A 139 2.66 8.04 -13.20
C VAL A 139 2.30 9.53 -13.24
N ARG A 140 2.55 10.21 -14.36
CA ARG A 140 2.18 11.62 -14.54
C ARG A 140 0.67 11.81 -14.65
N GLU A 141 -0.01 10.97 -15.42
CA GLU A 141 -1.47 11.05 -15.57
C GLU A 141 -2.17 10.87 -14.22
N TYR A 142 -1.73 9.91 -13.41
CA TYR A 142 -2.27 9.71 -12.08
C TYR A 142 -1.88 10.83 -11.11
N ARG A 143 -0.68 11.41 -11.22
CA ARG A 143 -0.31 12.62 -10.46
C ARG A 143 -1.33 13.74 -10.69
N GLU A 144 -1.69 14.02 -11.93
CA GLU A 144 -2.72 15.02 -12.24
C GLU A 144 -4.10 14.64 -11.68
N GLN A 145 -4.48 13.37 -11.77
CA GLN A 145 -5.75 12.89 -11.21
C GLN A 145 -5.80 13.06 -9.68
N TRP A 146 -4.70 12.80 -8.98
CA TRP A 146 -4.59 13.04 -7.54
C TRP A 146 -4.71 14.52 -7.18
N THR A 147 -4.07 15.42 -7.95
CA THR A 147 -4.23 16.87 -7.76
C THR A 147 -5.69 17.29 -7.93
N ARG A 148 -6.37 16.83 -8.98
CA ARG A 148 -7.80 17.11 -9.19
C ARG A 148 -8.67 16.54 -8.06
N LEU A 149 -8.37 15.32 -7.60
CA LEU A 149 -9.10 14.71 -6.48
C LEU A 149 -8.97 15.55 -5.20
N GLU A 150 -7.75 16.02 -4.91
CA GLU A 150 -7.47 16.85 -3.75
C GLU A 150 -8.22 18.18 -3.79
N GLU A 151 -8.14 18.90 -4.91
CA GLU A 151 -8.82 20.18 -5.12
C GLU A 151 -10.35 20.05 -5.01
N GLN A 152 -10.90 18.94 -5.51
CA GLN A 152 -12.35 18.77 -5.59
C GLN A 152 -12.97 18.24 -4.29
N TYR A 153 -12.30 17.33 -3.58
CA TYR A 153 -12.92 16.58 -2.49
C TYR A 153 -12.16 16.64 -1.16
N LEU A 154 -10.89 17.07 -1.13
CA LEU A 154 -10.01 16.92 0.04
C LEU A 154 -9.58 18.25 0.68
N THR A 155 -10.15 19.39 0.28
CA THR A 155 -9.75 20.73 0.76
C THR A 155 -9.85 20.91 2.29
N GLN A 156 -10.75 20.18 2.96
CA GLN A 156 -10.89 20.15 4.43
C GLN A 156 -10.54 18.77 5.03
N ALA A 157 -9.57 18.07 4.43
CA ALA A 157 -9.12 16.77 4.91
C ALA A 157 -8.52 16.85 6.33
N ASN A 158 -8.89 15.90 7.18
CA ASN A 158 -8.22 15.67 8.45
C ASN A 158 -6.89 14.91 8.25
N ASP A 159 -6.14 14.73 9.34
CA ASP A 159 -4.82 14.11 9.27
C ASP A 159 -4.86 12.66 8.76
N VAL A 160 -5.92 11.90 9.06
CA VAL A 160 -6.09 10.53 8.55
C VAL A 160 -6.17 10.53 7.03
N VAL A 161 -6.99 11.42 6.46
CA VAL A 161 -7.15 11.56 5.00
C VAL A 161 -5.88 12.06 4.35
N LYS A 162 -5.18 13.02 4.97
CA LYS A 162 -3.89 13.52 4.47
C LYS A 162 -2.82 12.44 4.48
N ILE A 163 -2.71 11.66 5.56
CA ILE A 163 -1.79 10.51 5.65
C ILE A 163 -2.08 9.51 4.53
N SER A 164 -3.34 9.14 4.32
CA SER A 164 -3.74 8.21 3.25
C SER A 164 -3.44 8.76 1.84
N LEU A 165 -3.64 10.05 1.61
CA LEU A 165 -3.32 10.70 0.35
C LEU A 165 -1.82 10.69 0.07
N LEU A 166 -1.01 11.15 1.03
CA LEU A 166 0.45 11.20 0.91
C LEU A 166 1.05 9.79 0.75
N TYR A 167 0.56 8.82 1.52
CA TYR A 167 0.96 7.42 1.37
C TYR A 167 0.65 6.89 -0.04
N SER A 168 -0.55 7.15 -0.56
CA SER A 168 -0.95 6.71 -1.90
C SER A 168 -0.12 7.37 -3.00
N ARG A 169 0.27 8.65 -2.82
CA ARG A 169 1.18 9.36 -3.71
C ARG A 169 2.60 8.79 -3.66
N LEU A 170 3.11 8.40 -2.49
CA LEU A 170 4.40 7.73 -2.40
C LEU A 170 4.40 6.39 -3.10
N GLN A 171 3.32 5.61 -2.97
CA GLN A 171 3.17 4.37 -3.74
C GLN A 171 3.11 4.59 -5.25
N LEU A 172 2.58 5.73 -5.70
CA LEU A 172 2.62 6.13 -7.10
C LEU A 172 4.06 6.44 -7.54
N TYR A 173 4.78 7.26 -6.78
CA TYR A 173 6.13 7.67 -7.13
C TYR A 173 7.15 6.55 -7.02
N SER A 174 6.92 5.55 -6.17
CA SER A 174 7.81 4.40 -6.02
C SER A 174 8.06 3.64 -7.33
N PHE A 175 7.06 3.59 -8.22
CA PHE A 175 7.19 2.99 -9.54
C PHE A 175 8.20 3.69 -10.45
N ALA A 176 8.45 4.98 -10.24
CA ALA A 176 9.46 5.76 -10.95
C ALA A 176 10.87 5.62 -10.33
N LEU A 177 10.97 5.09 -9.11
CA LEU A 177 12.23 4.87 -8.39
C LEU A 177 12.87 3.50 -8.66
N LEU A 178 12.18 2.63 -9.40
CA LEU A 178 12.67 1.32 -9.81
C LEU A 178 13.89 1.44 -10.74
N ASP A 179 14.81 0.47 -10.65
CA ASP A 179 16.10 0.48 -11.38
C ASP A 179 15.95 0.38 -12.90
N ASP A 180 14.87 -0.23 -13.37
CA ASP A 180 14.59 -0.40 -14.79
C ASP A 180 14.11 0.89 -15.47
N VAL A 181 13.81 1.94 -14.69
CA VAL A 181 13.39 3.25 -15.21
C VAL A 181 14.62 4.04 -15.65
N PRO A 182 14.76 4.45 -16.92
CA PRO A 182 15.93 5.20 -17.37
C PRO A 182 15.99 6.59 -16.74
N VAL A 183 17.21 7.10 -16.54
CA VAL A 183 17.44 8.49 -16.11
C VAL A 183 16.89 9.45 -17.17
N SER A 184 16.02 10.36 -16.75
CA SER A 184 15.41 11.39 -17.59
C SER A 184 15.03 12.60 -16.72
N GLU A 185 14.81 13.77 -17.32
CA GLU A 185 14.31 14.94 -16.58
C GLU A 185 12.98 14.62 -15.89
N ASP A 186 12.08 13.93 -16.59
CA ASP A 186 10.81 13.45 -16.04
C ASP A 186 11.00 12.59 -14.78
N ARG A 187 11.97 11.68 -14.77
CA ARG A 187 12.27 10.84 -13.60
C ARG A 187 12.82 11.69 -12.46
N LEU A 188 13.68 12.67 -12.74
CA LEU A 188 14.27 13.54 -11.72
C LEU A 188 13.21 14.43 -11.06
N ASP A 189 12.22 14.90 -11.81
CA ASP A 189 11.09 15.65 -11.24
C ASP A 189 10.26 14.78 -10.31
N LEU A 190 9.97 13.53 -10.70
CA LEU A 190 9.26 12.57 -9.84
C LEU A 190 10.07 12.18 -8.59
N VAL A 191 11.39 12.14 -8.67
CA VAL A 191 12.28 11.93 -7.51
C VAL A 191 12.13 13.06 -6.49
N ARG A 192 12.10 14.32 -6.94
CA ARG A 192 11.91 15.49 -6.05
C ARG A 192 10.52 15.48 -5.40
N GLU A 193 9.50 15.09 -6.16
CA GLU A 193 8.14 14.93 -5.64
C GLU A 193 8.04 13.81 -4.60
N ALA A 194 8.72 12.68 -4.84
CA ALA A 194 8.80 11.59 -3.86
C ALA A 194 9.50 12.04 -2.56
N GLU A 195 10.59 12.79 -2.67
CA GLU A 195 11.31 13.39 -1.54
C GLU A 195 10.37 14.30 -0.73
N ALA A 196 9.75 15.28 -1.38
CA ALA A 196 8.86 16.24 -0.73
C ALA A 196 7.67 15.55 -0.05
N THR A 197 7.03 14.59 -0.74
CA THR A 197 5.88 13.84 -0.22
C THR A 197 6.27 12.98 0.99
N ALA A 198 7.46 12.37 0.97
CA ALA A 198 7.95 11.54 2.07
C ALA A 198 8.27 12.39 3.30
N CYS A 199 8.97 13.51 3.13
CA CYS A 199 9.22 14.46 4.21
C CYS A 199 7.93 15.01 4.79
N GLU A 200 6.95 15.42 3.96
CA GLU A 200 5.66 15.92 4.44
C GLU A 200 4.90 14.87 5.27
N LEU A 201 4.89 13.61 4.82
CA LEU A 201 4.26 12.51 5.54
C LEU A 201 4.95 12.22 6.88
N ILE A 202 6.28 12.28 6.91
CA ILE A 202 7.04 12.10 8.15
C ILE A 202 6.74 13.24 9.12
N GLU A 203 6.78 14.50 8.69
CA GLU A 203 6.46 15.66 9.54
C GLU A 203 5.03 15.59 10.09
N LEU A 204 4.06 15.22 9.26
CA LEU A 204 2.67 15.04 9.69
C LEU A 204 2.52 13.96 10.77
N THR A 205 3.30 12.89 10.70
CA THR A 205 3.21 11.75 11.62
C THR A 205 4.14 11.85 12.82
N TYR A 206 5.21 12.64 12.76
CA TYR A 206 6.19 12.83 13.83
C TYR A 206 5.59 13.38 15.12
N GLY A 207 4.60 14.27 15.00
CA GLY A 207 3.86 14.82 16.15
C GLY A 207 2.88 13.84 16.80
N MET A 208 2.67 12.64 16.23
CA MET A 208 1.68 11.68 16.70
C MET A 208 2.27 10.70 17.72
N ASN A 209 1.47 10.31 18.71
CA ASN A 209 1.85 9.23 19.62
C ASN A 209 1.66 7.88 18.90
N LEU A 210 2.76 7.34 18.36
CA LEU A 210 2.74 6.09 17.59
C LEU A 210 2.28 4.87 18.40
N SER A 211 2.45 4.88 19.72
CA SER A 211 2.04 3.76 20.60
C SER A 211 0.52 3.56 20.64
N ILE A 212 -0.25 4.62 20.32
CA ILE A 212 -1.71 4.58 20.20
C ILE A 212 -2.20 4.88 18.77
N ALA A 213 -1.28 5.16 17.84
CA ALA A 213 -1.64 5.45 16.47
C ALA A 213 -2.09 4.18 15.73
N SER A 214 -2.95 4.40 14.75
CA SER A 214 -3.40 3.33 13.88
C SER A 214 -2.24 2.65 13.17
N ILE A 215 -2.40 1.38 12.83
CA ILE A 215 -1.40 0.64 12.06
C ILE A 215 -1.09 1.32 10.71
N HIS A 216 -2.09 1.95 10.09
CA HIS A 216 -1.92 2.69 8.83
C HIS A 216 -0.99 3.89 8.98
N THR A 217 -1.10 4.66 10.07
CA THR A 217 -0.21 5.78 10.36
C THR A 217 1.23 5.31 10.49
N ARG A 218 1.45 4.25 11.28
CA ARG A 218 2.79 3.66 11.46
C ARG A 218 3.35 3.12 10.15
N ARG A 219 2.54 2.39 9.39
CA ARG A 219 2.93 1.86 8.07
C ARG A 219 3.30 2.97 7.10
N ALA A 220 2.49 4.04 7.05
CA ALA A 220 2.73 5.16 6.16
C ALA A 220 4.06 5.87 6.49
N MET A 221 4.32 6.10 7.78
CA MET A 221 5.58 6.70 8.25
C MET A 221 6.79 5.80 7.94
N CYS A 222 6.71 4.50 8.23
CA CYS A 222 7.77 3.55 7.92
C CYS A 222 8.05 3.51 6.41
N TYR A 223 7.00 3.42 5.59
CA TYR A 223 7.15 3.38 4.14
C TYR A 223 7.82 4.65 3.59
N ALA A 224 7.46 5.82 4.12
CA ALA A 224 8.15 7.07 3.78
C ALA A 224 9.66 7.00 4.07
N ALA A 225 10.05 6.47 5.23
CA ALA A 225 11.47 6.29 5.58
C ALA A 225 12.18 5.35 4.58
N PHE A 226 11.55 4.24 4.18
CA PHE A 226 12.13 3.33 3.19
C PHE A 226 12.25 3.97 1.80
N VAL A 227 11.31 4.84 1.41
CA VAL A 227 11.44 5.65 0.19
C VAL A 227 12.63 6.60 0.29
N LEU A 228 12.81 7.31 1.41
CA LEU A 228 13.96 8.20 1.61
C LEU A 228 15.30 7.43 1.57
N VAL A 229 15.36 6.26 2.19
CA VAL A 229 16.51 5.35 2.10
C VAL A 229 16.80 4.99 0.65
N ARG A 230 15.77 4.66 -0.13
CA ARG A 230 15.94 4.36 -1.55
C ARG A 230 16.49 5.57 -2.31
N LEU A 231 16.04 6.78 -2.00
CA LEU A 231 16.59 8.01 -2.58
C LEU A 231 18.07 8.22 -2.24
N LEU A 232 18.49 7.90 -1.01
CA LEU A 232 19.91 7.95 -0.59
C LEU A 232 20.80 6.98 -1.38
N GLN A 233 20.24 5.83 -1.79
CA GLN A 233 20.94 4.79 -2.54
C GLN A 233 21.01 5.05 -4.05
N LEU A 234 20.12 5.89 -4.58
CA LEU A 234 20.15 6.27 -5.99
C LEU A 234 21.33 7.22 -6.30
N PRO A 235 21.87 7.21 -7.54
CA PRO A 235 23.03 8.02 -7.93
C PRO A 235 22.69 9.50 -8.16
N TYR A 236 21.59 10.00 -7.62
CA TYR A 236 21.11 11.37 -7.83
C TYR A 236 21.62 12.33 -6.77
N TYR A 237 21.66 13.62 -7.12
CA TYR A 237 21.89 14.69 -6.16
C TYR A 237 20.62 14.92 -5.35
N VAL A 238 20.63 14.48 -4.10
CA VAL A 238 19.56 14.65 -3.10
C VAL A 238 20.12 15.37 -1.88
N GLN A 239 19.26 16.00 -1.09
CA GLN A 239 19.64 16.68 0.15
C GLN A 239 19.95 15.66 1.26
N ARG A 240 21.07 14.94 1.14
CA ARG A 240 21.39 13.77 1.99
C ARG A 240 21.24 14.05 3.49
N GLU A 241 21.69 15.21 3.97
CA GLU A 241 21.57 15.62 5.39
C GLU A 241 20.09 15.65 5.83
N LEU A 242 19.23 16.35 5.08
CA LEU A 242 17.79 16.42 5.34
C LEU A 242 17.12 15.04 5.35
N LEU A 243 17.52 14.17 4.42
CA LEU A 243 16.98 12.82 4.31
C LEU A 243 17.39 11.96 5.51
N HIS A 244 18.66 12.04 5.93
CA HIS A 244 19.12 11.35 7.13
C HIS A 244 18.40 11.84 8.39
N ASP A 245 18.22 13.16 8.54
CA ASP A 245 17.48 13.74 9.67
C ASP A 245 16.02 13.26 9.69
N SER A 246 15.37 13.22 8.53
CA SER A 246 13.99 12.72 8.40
C SER A 246 13.87 11.23 8.74
N VAL A 247 14.84 10.40 8.32
CA VAL A 247 14.87 8.98 8.70
C VAL A 247 15.10 8.82 10.21
N GLU A 248 15.94 9.66 10.81
CA GLU A 248 16.18 9.66 12.25
C GLU A 248 14.93 10.08 13.04
N HIS A 249 14.14 11.05 12.54
CA HIS A 249 12.84 11.41 13.12
C HIS A 249 11.89 10.20 13.17
N VAL A 250 11.82 9.40 12.10
CA VAL A 250 11.04 8.16 12.09
C VAL A 250 11.58 7.17 13.11
N ARG A 251 12.89 6.98 13.18
CA ARG A 251 13.54 6.08 14.13
C ARG A 251 13.23 6.47 15.58
N GLN A 252 13.33 7.76 15.91
CA GLN A 252 12.96 8.28 17.22
C GLN A 252 11.48 8.03 17.55
N SER A 253 10.58 8.29 16.60
CA SER A 253 9.14 8.05 16.76
C SER A 253 8.85 6.57 17.02
N LEU A 254 9.44 5.67 16.24
CA LEU A 254 9.29 4.22 16.40
C LEU A 254 9.77 3.75 17.77
N SER A 255 10.86 4.34 18.29
CA SER A 255 11.41 3.98 19.59
C SER A 255 10.40 4.15 20.74
N THR A 256 9.48 5.12 20.62
CA THR A 256 8.42 5.35 21.60
C THR A 256 7.29 4.29 21.54
N ALA A 257 7.14 3.61 20.40
CA ALA A 257 6.12 2.59 20.17
C ALA A 257 6.61 1.16 20.47
N ILE A 258 7.91 0.96 20.72
CA ILE A 258 8.47 -0.37 21.02
C ILE A 258 7.90 -0.87 22.35
N SER A 259 7.14 -1.96 22.28
CA SER A 259 6.48 -2.54 23.45
C SER A 259 7.10 -3.88 23.88
N ALA A 260 7.81 -4.57 22.98
CA ALA A 260 8.41 -5.89 23.24
C ALA A 260 9.73 -6.11 22.47
N PRO A 261 10.58 -7.06 22.89
CA PRO A 261 11.82 -7.39 22.18
C PRO A 261 11.63 -7.90 20.74
N ASP A 262 10.50 -8.53 20.42
CA ASP A 262 10.22 -9.03 19.05
C ASP A 262 9.20 -8.15 18.30
N ASP A 263 8.98 -6.92 18.80
CA ASP A 263 8.01 -5.99 18.24
C ASP A 263 8.43 -5.47 16.86
N ILE A 264 7.46 -5.27 15.98
CA ILE A 264 7.69 -4.85 14.60
C ILE A 264 8.30 -3.44 14.48
N ASN A 265 7.94 -2.54 15.40
CA ASN A 265 8.54 -1.20 15.44
C ASN A 265 10.01 -1.29 15.85
N ARG A 266 10.39 -2.26 16.69
CA ARG A 266 11.80 -2.50 17.05
C ARG A 266 12.58 -2.99 15.85
N LYS A 267 12.03 -3.93 15.08
CA LYS A 267 12.69 -4.43 13.86
C LYS A 267 12.87 -3.31 12.83
N ALA A 268 11.84 -2.50 12.58
CA ALA A 268 11.93 -1.33 11.71
C ALA A 268 12.96 -0.30 12.21
N TYR A 269 12.95 0.01 13.51
CA TYR A 269 13.94 0.88 14.17
C TYR A 269 15.38 0.41 13.94
N MET A 270 15.62 -0.89 14.07
CA MET A 270 16.95 -1.48 13.86
C MET A 270 17.38 -1.41 12.40
N ILE A 271 16.49 -1.77 11.47
CA ILE A 271 16.79 -1.73 10.04
C ILE A 271 17.12 -0.30 9.60
N LEU A 272 16.29 0.68 9.98
CA LEU A 272 16.48 2.09 9.63
C LEU A 272 17.71 2.74 10.26
N GLN A 273 18.32 2.11 11.26
CA GLN A 273 19.57 2.60 11.86
C GLN A 273 20.75 2.46 10.89
N ASP A 274 20.87 1.32 10.23
CA ASP A 274 22.07 0.99 9.44
C ASP A 274 21.83 1.11 7.93
N LEU A 275 20.61 0.81 7.48
CA LEU A 275 20.26 0.75 6.07
C LEU A 275 20.53 2.04 5.26
N PRO A 276 20.33 3.27 5.80
CA PRO A 276 20.65 4.51 5.07
C PRO A 276 22.11 4.62 4.61
N TYR A 277 23.01 3.86 5.25
CA TYR A 277 24.45 3.88 4.98
C TYR A 277 24.91 2.71 4.11
N PHE A 278 23.99 1.81 3.74
CA PHE A 278 24.30 0.64 2.93
C PHE A 278 24.23 0.97 1.45
N GLU A 279 25.30 0.64 0.73
CA GLU A 279 25.29 0.60 -0.73
C GLU A 279 24.51 -0.63 -1.19
N ASP A 280 23.58 -0.45 -2.15
CA ASP A 280 22.95 -1.58 -2.83
C ASP A 280 23.97 -2.25 -3.76
N LYS A 281 24.39 -3.47 -3.37
CA LYS A 281 25.28 -4.33 -4.15
C LYS A 281 24.48 -5.56 -4.52
N PRO A 282 23.78 -5.58 -5.67
CA PRO A 282 22.81 -6.63 -5.98
C PRO A 282 23.50 -7.99 -6.09
N ARG A 283 23.51 -8.73 -4.98
CA ARG A 283 24.06 -10.10 -4.88
C ARG A 283 23.01 -11.15 -5.13
N SER A 284 21.75 -10.81 -4.84
CA SER A 284 20.57 -11.55 -5.22
C SER A 284 19.74 -10.75 -6.24
N PRO A 285 18.92 -11.41 -7.08
CA PRO A 285 18.03 -10.71 -7.98
C PRO A 285 17.08 -9.80 -7.19
N PRO A 286 16.71 -8.62 -7.73
CA PRO A 286 15.76 -7.74 -7.08
C PRO A 286 14.42 -8.45 -6.88
N ILE A 287 13.73 -8.14 -5.79
CA ILE A 287 12.40 -8.71 -5.52
C ILE A 287 11.43 -8.10 -6.52
N LEU A 288 11.00 -8.92 -7.48
CA LEU A 288 10.07 -8.53 -8.54
C LEU A 288 8.65 -8.50 -7.97
N SER A 289 8.25 -7.34 -7.44
CA SER A 289 6.89 -7.08 -6.97
C SER A 289 6.14 -6.15 -7.92
N ARG A 290 4.84 -6.40 -8.06
CA ARG A 290 3.91 -5.54 -8.79
C ARG A 290 3.27 -4.48 -7.90
N MET A 291 3.54 -4.54 -6.60
CA MET A 291 2.96 -3.63 -5.62
C MET A 291 3.77 -2.33 -5.55
N GLY A 292 3.08 -1.22 -5.22
CA GLY A 292 3.73 0.05 -4.90
C GLY A 292 4.74 -0.08 -3.75
N ASP A 293 4.61 -1.09 -2.90
CA ASP A 293 5.51 -1.36 -1.77
C ASP A 293 6.77 -2.15 -2.15
N SER A 294 7.07 -2.34 -3.45
CA SER A 294 8.29 -3.02 -3.93
C SER A 294 9.59 -2.46 -3.33
N ILE A 295 9.67 -1.15 -3.10
CA ILE A 295 10.82 -0.50 -2.44
C ILE A 295 11.09 -1.05 -1.05
N PHE A 296 10.04 -1.35 -0.28
CA PHE A 296 10.19 -1.92 1.06
C PHE A 296 10.88 -3.29 1.00
N TYR A 297 10.42 -4.17 0.11
CA TYR A 297 11.02 -5.49 -0.05
C TYR A 297 12.47 -5.40 -0.54
N ASP A 298 12.76 -4.50 -1.48
CA ASP A 298 14.12 -4.29 -1.97
C ASP A 298 15.04 -3.73 -0.87
N ALA A 299 14.55 -2.79 -0.06
CA ALA A 299 15.25 -2.28 1.11
C ALA A 299 15.60 -3.38 2.13
N LEU A 300 14.67 -4.31 2.39
CA LEU A 300 14.92 -5.48 3.23
C LEU A 300 15.96 -6.43 2.62
N ARG A 301 15.91 -6.66 1.30
CA ARG A 301 16.92 -7.45 0.58
C ARG A 301 18.32 -6.85 0.78
N VAL A 302 18.47 -5.54 0.58
CA VAL A 302 19.76 -4.85 0.78
C VAL A 302 20.24 -4.99 2.22
N TYR A 303 19.37 -4.76 3.21
CA TYR A 303 19.71 -4.94 4.61
C TYR A 303 20.21 -6.36 4.91
N TRP A 304 19.49 -7.37 4.40
CA TRP A 304 19.80 -8.77 4.61
C TRP A 304 21.13 -9.19 4.01
N GLU A 305 21.41 -8.77 2.77
CA GLU A 305 22.69 -9.05 2.09
C GLU A 305 23.89 -8.51 2.89
N HIS A 306 23.74 -7.34 3.51
CA HIS A 306 24.78 -6.77 4.39
C HIS A 306 24.90 -7.50 5.74
N CYS A 307 23.79 -7.94 6.32
CA CYS A 307 23.82 -8.71 7.57
C CYS A 307 24.54 -10.06 7.42
N LEU A 308 24.32 -10.74 6.29
CA LEU A 308 25.01 -11.99 5.95
C LEU A 308 26.53 -11.81 5.86
N ASP A 309 26.99 -10.73 5.21
CA ASP A 309 28.42 -10.41 5.09
C ASP A 309 29.10 -10.21 6.44
N ARG A 310 28.36 -9.64 7.40
CA ARG A 310 28.87 -9.36 8.75
C ARG A 310 28.82 -10.58 9.68
N GLN A 311 28.35 -11.74 9.20
CA GLN A 311 28.14 -12.95 10.02
C GLN A 311 27.32 -12.67 11.29
N LEU A 312 26.35 -11.76 11.20
CA LEU A 312 25.50 -11.44 12.35
C LEU A 312 24.66 -12.66 12.75
N PRO A 313 24.35 -12.83 14.06
CA PRO A 313 23.60 -13.99 14.55
C PRO A 313 22.27 -14.19 13.81
N GLN A 314 21.92 -15.43 13.52
CA GLN A 314 20.71 -15.81 12.78
C GLN A 314 19.40 -15.38 13.47
N GLU A 315 19.45 -15.06 14.76
CA GLU A 315 18.35 -14.45 15.53
C GLU A 315 17.95 -13.06 15.00
N TYR A 316 18.86 -12.32 14.36
CA TYR A 316 18.56 -11.07 13.64
C TYR A 316 17.99 -11.31 12.23
N LEU A 317 18.01 -12.56 11.78
CA LEU A 317 17.60 -13.01 10.45
C LEU A 317 16.31 -13.85 10.50
N ASP A 318 15.70 -14.02 11.69
CA ASP A 318 14.45 -14.75 11.87
C ASP A 318 13.27 -13.91 11.38
N PHE A 319 12.99 -14.06 10.09
CA PHE A 319 11.77 -13.54 9.48
C PHE A 319 10.60 -14.54 9.51
N ASP A 320 10.79 -15.76 10.01
CA ASP A 320 9.67 -16.70 10.22
C ASP A 320 8.83 -16.26 11.43
N GLY A 321 9.43 -15.56 12.40
CA GLY A 321 8.76 -14.79 13.45
C GLY A 321 8.37 -13.36 13.06
N PHE A 322 8.65 -12.92 11.83
CA PHE A 322 8.16 -11.65 11.32
C PHE A 322 6.73 -11.86 10.83
N ASP A 323 5.75 -11.27 11.52
CA ASP A 323 4.37 -11.28 11.03
C ASP A 323 4.29 -10.44 9.76
N TRP A 324 4.54 -11.08 8.62
CA TRP A 324 4.40 -10.51 7.29
C TRP A 324 2.98 -9.99 7.05
N GLY A 325 1.98 -10.55 7.74
CA GLY A 325 0.59 -10.09 7.75
C GLY A 325 0.41 -8.77 8.52
N ALA A 326 1.20 -8.51 9.57
CA ALA A 326 1.18 -7.25 10.32
C ALA A 326 1.73 -6.04 9.53
N LEU A 327 2.46 -6.28 8.42
CA LEU A 327 2.84 -5.25 7.43
C LEU A 327 1.93 -5.21 6.21
N GLY A 328 0.93 -6.09 6.14
CA GLY A 328 -0.13 -6.08 5.13
C GLY A 328 0.18 -6.90 3.87
N LEU A 329 0.26 -8.22 4.02
CA LEU A 329 -0.21 -9.15 2.99
C LEU A 329 -1.67 -9.54 3.25
#